data_AF-A0A4Y2C5D1-F1
#
_entry.id   AF-A0A4Y2C5D1-F1
#
_cell.length_a   1.000
_cell.length_b   1.000
_cell.length_c   1.000
_cell.angle_alpha   90.00
_cell.angle_beta   90.00
_cell.angle_gamma   90.00
#
_symmetry.space_group_name_H-M   'P 1'
#
loop_
_entity.id
_entity.type
_entity.pdbx_description
1 polymer ?
#
loop_
_entity_poly.entity_id
_entity_poly.type
_entity_poly.pdbx_seq_one_letter_code
_entity_poly.pdbx_strand_id
1 'polypeptide(L)'
;MACSAVTLSFATITAVVAVACLAIAFGTDNWYEIRVNRTSIEEREPIQSLKEFDEDVRYFSRDVGLFRMCFPDAEKPKKAPLYMSPVQTECLNLDYYIPQNQENENTKRFTDQRWERIRKYWLLFLHPLQTRSGKKEMTHIRAQTFG
;
A
#
# COMPACT_ATOMS: atom_id res chain seq x y z
N MET A 1 -16.78 -22.11 -34.58
CA MET A 1 -16.28 -22.19 -33.19
C MET A 1 -15.04 -21.33 -33.07
N ALA A 2 -15.19 -20.09 -32.61
CA ALA A 2 -14.09 -19.13 -32.39
C ALA A 2 -14.23 -18.40 -31.04
N CYS A 3 -15.15 -18.88 -30.18
CA CYS A 3 -15.56 -18.17 -28.97
C CYS A 3 -14.48 -18.17 -27.88
N SER A 4 -13.70 -19.26 -27.75
CA SER A 4 -12.70 -19.41 -26.68
C SER A 4 -11.39 -18.65 -26.91
N ALA A 5 -10.98 -18.47 -28.17
CA ALA A 5 -9.76 -17.73 -28.49
C ALA A 5 -9.97 -16.22 -28.31
N VAL A 6 -11.14 -15.72 -28.72
CA VAL A 6 -11.50 -14.30 -28.58
C VAL A 6 -11.62 -13.92 -27.10
N THR A 7 -12.29 -14.73 -26.28
CA THR A 7 -12.40 -14.46 -24.83
C THR A 7 -11.05 -14.50 -24.12
N LEU A 8 -10.17 -15.45 -24.47
CA LEU A 8 -8.81 -15.52 -23.92
C LEU A 8 -8.01 -14.27 -24.28
N SER A 9 -8.08 -13.80 -25.53
CA SER A 9 -7.39 -12.58 -25.95
C SER A 9 -7.86 -11.34 -25.18
N PHE A 10 -9.17 -11.16 -25.01
CA PHE A 10 -9.72 -10.04 -24.25
C PHE A 10 -9.33 -10.10 -22.77
N ALA A 11 -9.35 -11.30 -22.17
CA ALA A 11 -8.92 -11.50 -20.79
C ALA A 11 -7.44 -11.12 -20.59
N THR A 12 -6.55 -11.48 -21.52
CA THR A 12 -5.13 -11.12 -21.41
C THR A 12 -4.89 -9.61 -21.54
N ILE A 13 -5.55 -8.94 -22.47
CA ILE A 13 -5.42 -7.49 -22.67
C ILE A 13 -5.96 -6.75 -21.44
N THR A 14 -7.15 -7.12 -20.96
CA THR A 14 -7.75 -6.49 -19.78
C THR A 14 -6.94 -6.75 -18.51
N ALA A 15 -6.35 -7.93 -18.35
CA ALA A 15 -5.46 -8.22 -17.23
C ALA A 15 -4.21 -7.31 -17.24
N VAL A 16 -3.58 -7.12 -18.40
CA VAL A 16 -2.41 -6.23 -18.52
C VAL A 16 -2.79 -4.78 -18.23
N VAL A 17 -3.92 -4.31 -18.77
CA VAL A 17 -4.43 -2.95 -18.51
C VAL A 17 -4.76 -2.77 -17.02
N ALA A 18 -5.39 -3.75 -16.38
CA ALA A 18 -5.72 -3.70 -14.96
C ALA A 18 -4.46 -3.61 -14.09
N VAL A 19 -3.42 -4.40 -14.38
CA VAL A 19 -2.14 -4.34 -13.67
C VAL A 19 -1.46 -2.98 -13.87
N ALA A 20 -1.50 -2.43 -15.09
CA ALA A 20 -0.95 -1.10 -15.37
C ALA A 20 -1.68 0.00 -14.60
N CYS A 21 -3.01 0.00 -14.60
CA CYS A 21 -3.81 0.97 -13.84
C CYS A 21 -3.57 0.86 -12.33
N LEU A 22 -3.43 -0.36 -11.80
CA LEU A 22 -3.14 -0.60 -10.39
C LEU A 22 -1.75 -0.05 -10.01
N ALA A 23 -0.74 -0.25 -10.86
CA ALA A 23 0.59 0.33 -10.63
C ALA A 23 0.55 1.87 -10.58
N ILE A 24 -0.22 2.49 -11.48
CA ILE A 24 -0.40 3.95 -11.50
C ILE A 24 -1.15 4.42 -10.25
N ALA A 25 -2.22 3.74 -9.86
CA ALA A 25 -3.00 4.09 -8.66
C ALA A 25 -2.13 4.05 -7.40
N PHE A 26 -1.20 3.09 -7.29
CA PHE A 26 -0.26 3.02 -6.17
C PHE A 26 0.87 4.05 -6.21
N GLY A 27 1.29 4.46 -7.40
CA GLY A 27 2.35 5.45 -7.57
C GLY A 27 1.90 6.91 -7.47
N THR A 28 0.59 7.17 -7.64
CA THR A 28 0.06 8.54 -7.65
C THR A 28 -0.25 9.06 -6.24
N ASP A 29 -0.01 10.36 -6.06
CA ASP A 29 -0.22 11.08 -4.80
C ASP A 29 -1.52 11.87 -4.76
N ASN A 30 -2.41 11.60 -5.72
CA ASN A 30 -3.61 12.39 -5.94
C ASN A 30 -4.90 11.60 -5.64
N TRP A 31 -4.94 10.90 -4.51
CA TRP A 31 -6.15 10.20 -4.09
C TRP A 31 -7.16 11.17 -3.47
N TYR A 32 -6.65 12.15 -2.73
CA TYR A 32 -7.43 13.22 -2.14
C TYR A 32 -6.69 14.54 -2.20
N GLU A 33 -7.42 15.60 -2.51
CA GLU A 33 -6.93 16.97 -2.49
C GLU A 33 -7.64 17.73 -1.35
N ILE A 34 -6.87 18.27 -0.42
CA ILE A 34 -7.38 19.01 0.73
C ILE A 34 -6.89 20.45 0.61
N ARG A 35 -7.83 21.38 0.41
CA ARG A 35 -7.55 22.82 0.36
C ARG A 35 -8.05 23.50 1.61
N VAL A 36 -7.15 24.18 2.32
CA VAL A 36 -7.47 24.85 3.59
C VAL A 36 -7.51 26.35 3.37
N ASN A 37 -8.65 26.97 3.68
CA ASN A 37 -8.78 28.43 3.63
C ASN A 37 -8.36 29.05 4.97
N ARG A 38 -7.08 29.43 5.06
CA ARG A 38 -6.46 29.89 6.32
C ARG A 38 -6.98 31.23 6.80
N THR A 39 -7.38 32.14 5.91
CA THR A 39 -7.91 33.47 6.29
C THR A 39 -9.16 33.34 7.16
N SER A 40 -10.03 32.37 6.86
CA SER A 40 -11.24 32.11 7.64
C SER A 40 -10.98 31.52 9.03
N ILE A 41 -9.83 30.84 9.21
CA ILE A 41 -9.42 30.27 10.49
C ILE A 41 -8.77 31.35 11.35
N GLU A 42 -7.92 32.18 10.75
CA GLU A 42 -7.23 33.30 11.40
C GLU A 42 -8.22 34.36 11.94
N GLU A 43 -9.34 34.59 11.26
CA GLU A 43 -10.38 35.53 11.73
C GLU A 43 -11.16 34.99 12.93
N ARG A 44 -11.29 33.66 13.05
CA ARG A 44 -12.15 33.01 14.06
C ARG A 44 -11.40 32.64 15.33
N GLU A 45 -10.12 32.33 15.21
CA GLU A 45 -9.32 31.73 16.28
C GLU A 45 -8.37 32.76 16.92
N PRO A 46 -8.14 32.69 18.25
CA PRO A 46 -7.20 33.58 18.92
C PRO A 46 -5.76 33.35 18.43
N ILE A 47 -4.96 34.41 18.37
CA ILE A 47 -3.57 34.39 17.86
C ILE A 47 -2.69 33.30 18.52
N GLN A 48 -2.99 32.92 19.76
CA GLN A 48 -2.24 31.92 20.51
C GLN A 48 -2.45 30.49 19.97
N SER A 49 -3.63 30.15 19.45
CA SER A 49 -3.88 28.84 18.81
C SER A 49 -3.29 28.77 17.39
N LEU A 50 -3.14 29.91 16.70
CA LEU A 50 -2.51 29.96 15.38
C LEU A 50 -1.07 29.44 15.40
N LYS A 51 -0.31 29.70 16.47
CA LYS A 51 1.06 29.18 16.63
C LYS A 51 1.10 27.65 16.75
N GLU A 52 0.07 27.04 17.32
CA GLU A 52 -0.04 25.60 17.41
C GLU A 52 -0.45 24.99 16.06
N PHE A 53 -1.32 25.68 15.31
CA PHE A 53 -1.70 25.26 13.95
C PHE A 53 -0.54 25.28 12.95
N ASP A 54 0.41 26.22 13.09
CA ASP A 54 1.62 26.28 12.26
C ASP A 54 2.50 25.01 12.35
N GLU A 55 2.37 24.23 13.43
CA GLU A 55 3.06 22.95 13.59
C GLU A 55 2.25 21.76 13.05
N ASP A 56 0.93 21.88 12.94
CA ASP A 56 0.05 20.78 12.53
C ASP A 56 -0.05 20.71 11.00
N VAL A 57 0.27 19.53 10.45
CA VAL A 57 0.10 19.22 9.02
C VAL A 57 -1.32 19.45 8.52
N ARG A 58 -2.31 19.41 9.42
CA ARG A 58 -3.73 19.60 9.10
C ARG A 58 -4.08 21.01 8.69
N TYR A 59 -3.29 22.00 9.09
CA TYR A 59 -3.50 23.41 8.81
C TYR A 59 -3.09 23.83 7.38
N PHE A 60 -2.33 22.98 6.69
CA PHE A 60 -1.82 23.26 5.35
C PHE A 60 -2.61 22.50 4.27
N SER A 61 -2.72 23.11 3.07
CA SER A 61 -3.25 22.42 1.89
C SER A 61 -2.29 21.31 1.48
N ARG A 62 -2.86 20.18 1.07
CA ARG A 62 -2.09 18.95 0.82
C ARG A 62 -2.81 17.99 -0.10
N ASP A 63 -2.00 17.27 -0.85
CA ASP A 63 -2.42 16.17 -1.71
C ASP A 63 -2.00 14.87 -1.04
N VAL A 64 -2.94 13.94 -0.92
CA VAL A 64 -2.77 12.69 -0.19
C VAL A 64 -2.78 11.55 -1.18
N GLY A 65 -1.67 10.81 -1.22
CA GLY A 65 -1.53 9.54 -1.91
C GLY A 65 -1.73 8.35 -0.99
N LEU A 66 -1.37 7.18 -1.51
CA LEU A 66 -1.34 5.97 -0.69
C LEU A 66 -0.11 5.88 0.22
N PHE A 67 1.05 6.41 -0.18
CA PHE A 67 2.28 6.23 0.62
C PHE A 67 2.86 7.53 1.15
N ARG A 68 2.45 8.65 0.57
CA ARG A 68 2.98 9.96 0.89
C ARG A 68 1.90 11.02 0.81
N MET A 69 2.14 12.10 1.53
CA MET A 69 1.34 13.31 1.57
C MET A 69 2.24 14.46 1.15
N CYS A 70 1.82 15.21 0.15
CA CYS A 70 2.60 16.28 -0.47
C CYS A 70 1.94 17.64 -0.27
N PHE A 71 2.75 18.68 -0.13
CA PHE A 71 2.30 20.05 0.09
C PHE A 71 2.61 20.89 -1.16
N PRO A 72 1.58 21.22 -1.98
CA PRO A 72 1.78 21.98 -3.21
C PRO A 72 2.03 23.47 -2.96
N ASP A 73 1.59 23.98 -1.81
CA ASP A 73 1.72 25.39 -1.45
C ASP A 73 3.15 25.74 -0.96
N ALA A 74 3.53 27.01 -1.06
CA ALA A 74 4.84 27.48 -0.61
C ALA A 74 5.01 27.40 0.92
N GLU A 75 3.91 27.51 1.66
CA GLU A 75 3.88 27.45 3.11
C GLU A 75 3.64 26.03 3.60
N LYS A 76 4.48 25.57 4.53
CA LYS A 76 4.62 24.16 4.88
C LYS A 76 4.83 23.98 6.39
N PRO A 77 4.43 22.83 6.95
CA PRO A 77 4.63 22.54 8.37
C PRO A 77 6.12 22.46 8.71
N LYS A 78 6.58 23.29 9.66
CA LYS A 78 8.02 23.41 10.03
C LYS A 78 8.56 22.21 10.81
N LYS A 79 7.68 21.46 11.47
CA LYS A 79 8.03 20.36 12.37
C LYS A 79 8.04 19.00 11.68
N ALA A 80 7.35 18.87 10.54
CA ALA A 80 7.23 17.61 9.84
C ALA A 80 8.54 17.27 9.10
N PRO A 81 8.98 16.00 9.10
CA PRO A 81 10.14 15.55 8.33
C PRO A 81 9.77 15.47 6.83
N LEU A 82 9.84 16.61 6.15
CA LEU A 82 9.58 16.72 4.72
C LEU A 82 10.83 16.34 3.92
N TYR A 83 10.61 15.65 2.80
CA TYR A 83 11.62 15.37 1.79
C TYR A 83 11.16 15.90 0.43
N MET A 84 12.13 16.20 -0.44
CA MET A 84 11.85 16.67 -1.79
C MET A 84 11.53 15.49 -2.71
N SER A 85 10.35 15.50 -3.31
CA SER A 85 9.93 14.49 -4.28
C SER A 85 10.57 14.73 -5.65
N PRO A 86 10.60 13.72 -6.54
CA PRO A 86 11.07 13.87 -7.92
C PRO A 86 10.33 14.94 -8.73
N VAL A 87 9.11 15.29 -8.31
CA VAL A 87 8.26 16.32 -8.95
C VAL A 87 8.47 17.70 -8.31
N GLN A 88 9.55 17.87 -7.53
CA GLN A 88 9.90 19.10 -6.83
C GLN A 88 8.82 19.59 -5.85
N THR A 89 8.02 18.68 -5.32
CA THR A 89 7.08 18.93 -4.23
C THR A 89 7.63 18.38 -2.93
N GLU A 90 7.41 19.09 -1.82
CA GLU A 90 7.80 18.56 -0.52
C GLU A 90 6.72 17.63 0.01
N CYS A 91 7.14 16.42 0.38
CA CYS A 91 6.26 15.36 0.82
C CYS A 91 6.77 14.73 2.12
N LEU A 92 5.89 14.03 2.82
CA LEU A 92 6.22 13.17 3.94
C LEU A 92 5.59 11.79 3.73
N ASN A 93 6.18 10.75 4.30
CA ASN A 93 5.62 9.40 4.22
C ASN A 93 4.49 9.22 5.23
N LEU A 94 3.41 8.59 4.78
CA LEU A 94 2.29 8.22 5.64
C LEU A 94 2.63 6.96 6.42
N ASP A 95 2.52 7.03 7.75
CA ASP A 95 2.64 5.86 8.61
C ASP A 95 1.24 5.33 8.93
N TYR A 96 0.90 4.17 8.38
CA TYR A 96 -0.37 3.48 8.62
C TYR A 96 -0.37 2.65 9.91
N TYR A 97 0.56 2.91 10.84
CA TYR A 97 0.69 2.15 12.06
C TYR A 97 -0.68 1.89 12.71
N ILE A 98 -1.07 0.63 12.73
CA ILE A 98 -2.26 0.18 13.43
C ILE A 98 -1.88 0.18 14.90
N PRO A 99 -2.45 1.07 15.73
CA PRO A 99 -2.09 1.11 17.14
C PRO A 99 -2.41 -0.24 17.77
N GLN A 100 -1.38 -0.92 18.29
CA GLN A 100 -1.52 -2.21 18.99
C GLN A 100 -2.49 -2.11 20.19
N ASN A 101 -2.67 -0.90 20.69
CA ASN A 101 -3.55 -0.52 21.79
C ASN A 101 -5.05 -0.63 21.40
N GLN A 102 -5.36 -0.67 20.10
CA GLN A 102 -6.67 -1.01 19.53
C GLN A 102 -6.60 -2.34 18.76
N GLU A 103 -5.74 -3.26 19.19
CA GLU A 103 -5.95 -4.68 18.93
C GLU A 103 -7.25 -5.11 19.62
N ASN A 104 -8.38 -4.76 18.98
CA ASN A 104 -9.51 -5.65 19.00
C ASN A 104 -8.94 -7.04 18.70
N GLU A 105 -9.24 -8.02 19.54
CA GLU A 105 -8.73 -9.40 19.52
C GLU A 105 -8.76 -10.08 18.12
N ASN A 106 -9.47 -9.47 17.18
CA ASN A 106 -9.56 -9.80 15.77
C ASN A 106 -8.28 -9.58 14.95
N THR A 107 -7.38 -8.65 15.31
CA THR A 107 -6.11 -8.44 14.56
C THR A 107 -5.02 -9.41 14.99
N LYS A 108 -5.02 -9.86 16.25
CA LYS A 108 -4.16 -10.97 16.72
C LYS A 108 -4.56 -12.32 16.12
N ARG A 109 -5.78 -12.46 15.60
CA ARG A 109 -6.27 -13.66 14.90
C ARG A 109 -5.68 -13.86 13.51
N PHE A 110 -4.83 -12.96 13.02
CA PHE A 110 -3.93 -13.27 11.91
C PHE A 110 -2.74 -14.12 12.39
N THR A 111 -3.01 -15.17 13.17
CA THR A 111 -2.02 -16.15 13.61
C THR A 111 -1.48 -16.95 12.42
N ASP A 112 -0.27 -17.48 12.58
CA ASP A 112 0.60 -18.15 11.60
C ASP A 112 -0.09 -19.12 10.62
N GLN A 113 -1.25 -19.66 11.01
CA GLN A 113 -2.09 -20.55 10.20
C GLN A 113 -2.61 -19.92 8.89
N ARG A 114 -2.74 -18.59 8.78
CA ARG A 114 -3.11 -17.93 7.51
C ARG A 114 -1.90 -17.75 6.58
N TRP A 115 -0.73 -17.44 7.13
CA TRP A 115 0.53 -17.35 6.37
C TRP A 115 0.95 -18.72 5.81
N GLU A 116 0.72 -19.80 6.55
CA GLU A 116 0.90 -21.19 6.09
C GLU A 116 -0.02 -21.55 4.91
N ARG A 117 -1.27 -21.07 4.89
CA ARG A 117 -2.18 -21.26 3.74
C ARG A 117 -1.71 -20.50 2.50
N ILE A 118 -1.23 -19.27 2.65
CA ILE A 118 -0.68 -18.48 1.53
C ILE A 118 0.60 -19.14 0.99
N ARG A 119 1.48 -19.65 1.87
CA ARG A 119 2.67 -20.44 1.49
C ARG A 119 2.32 -21.72 0.69
N LYS A 120 1.23 -22.42 1.04
CA LYS A 120 0.75 -23.59 0.28
C LYS A 120 0.32 -23.24 -1.15
N TYR A 121 -0.32 -22.08 -1.37
CA TYR A 121 -0.67 -21.64 -2.72
C TYR A 121 0.55 -21.18 -3.51
N TRP A 122 1.56 -20.61 -2.86
CA TRP A 122 2.82 -20.21 -3.51
C TRP A 122 3.65 -21.41 -4.01
N LEU A 123 3.66 -22.53 -3.26
CA LEU A 123 4.32 -23.79 -3.67
C LEU A 123 3.64 -24.47 -4.87
N LEU A 124 2.34 -24.21 -5.11
CA LEU A 124 1.64 -24.71 -6.31
C LEU A 124 1.99 -23.94 -7.58
N PHE A 125 2.53 -22.72 -7.47
CA PHE A 125 2.93 -21.89 -8.62
C PHE A 125 4.41 -22.06 -9.02
N LEU A 126 5.25 -22.67 -8.17
CA LEU A 126 6.69 -22.86 -8.42
C LEU A 126 7.07 -24.27 -8.93
N HIS A 127 6.11 -25.16 -9.15
CA HIS A 127 6.34 -26.42 -9.87
C HIS A 127 5.65 -26.40 -11.25
N PRO A 128 6.31 -25.89 -12.31
CA PRO A 128 5.95 -26.30 -13.65
C PRO A 128 6.54 -27.69 -13.90
N LEU A 129 5.70 -28.59 -14.43
CA LEU A 129 6.08 -29.82 -15.14
C LEU A 129 6.74 -30.94 -14.30
N GLN A 130 5.93 -31.90 -13.85
CA GLN A 130 6.35 -33.30 -13.95
C GLN A 130 5.16 -34.14 -14.42
N THR A 131 5.36 -34.74 -15.58
CA THR A 131 4.43 -35.52 -16.36
C THR A 131 3.84 -36.70 -15.58
N ARG A 132 2.56 -36.96 -15.86
CA ARG A 132 1.78 -38.10 -15.39
C ARG A 132 2.31 -39.37 -16.07
N SER A 133 3.23 -40.09 -15.43
CA SER A 133 3.55 -41.48 -15.78
C SER A 133 3.95 -42.28 -14.54
N GLY A 134 3.23 -43.39 -14.31
CA GLY A 134 3.78 -44.61 -13.74
C GLY A 134 4.30 -44.60 -12.29
N LYS A 135 3.48 -45.18 -11.40
CA LYS A 135 3.82 -46.37 -10.59
C LYS A 135 5.09 -46.31 -9.70
N LYS A 136 4.84 -46.30 -8.37
CA LYS A 136 5.61 -46.89 -7.25
C LYS A 136 7.10 -46.49 -7.12
N GLU A 137 7.44 -45.81 -6.02
CA GLU A 137 8.06 -46.45 -4.86
C GLU A 137 8.25 -45.46 -3.71
N MET A 138 8.07 -45.98 -2.50
CA MET A 138 8.25 -45.32 -1.23
C MET A 138 9.68 -45.59 -0.78
N THR A 139 10.49 -44.55 -0.60
CA THR A 139 11.79 -44.66 0.08
C THR A 139 11.99 -43.49 1.04
N HIS A 140 12.09 -43.86 2.31
CA HIS A 140 12.51 -43.06 3.46
C HIS A 140 13.82 -42.32 3.19
N ILE A 141 13.88 -41.02 3.44
CA ILE A 141 15.16 -40.34 3.75
C ILE A 141 14.98 -39.49 5.01
N ARG A 142 15.79 -39.89 6.01
CA ARG A 142 15.92 -39.40 7.37
C ARG A 142 16.51 -37.98 7.35
N ALA A 143 15.83 -37.00 7.95
CA ALA A 143 16.39 -35.69 8.20
C ALA A 143 17.47 -35.79 9.29
N GLN A 144 18.73 -35.50 8.92
CA GLN A 144 19.79 -35.19 9.88
C GLN A 144 19.82 -33.67 10.06
N THR A 145 19.48 -33.25 11.26
CA THR A 145 19.80 -31.94 11.84
C THR A 145 21.29 -31.82 12.08
N PHE A 146 21.91 -30.71 11.65
CA PHE A 146 23.15 -30.23 12.23
C PHE A 146 22.92 -28.77 12.66
N GLY A 147 23.31 -28.50 13.91
CA GLY A 147 23.42 -27.16 14.49
C GLY A 147 24.76 -26.52 14.22
#